data_AF-A0A8J7YBE2-F1
#
_entry.id   AF-A0A8J7YBE2-F1
#
_cell.length_a   1.000
_cell.length_b   1.000
_cell.length_c   1.000
_cell.angle_alpha   90.00
_cell.angle_beta   90.00
_cell.angle_gamma   90.00
#
_symmetry.space_group_name_H-M   'P 1'
#
loop_
_entity.id
_entity.type
_entity.pdbx_description
1 polymer ?
#
loop_
_entity_poly.entity_id
_entity_poly.type
_entity_poly.pdbx_seq_one_letter_code
_entity_poly.pdbx_strand_id
1 'polypeptide(L)'
;MVDLIGRIAGALDDVDRFVLAHHPSCEYYDHHTFELRGLELCMGCFIVYPVGLASLLVLSLLHLTVPAVATLPVLAFYAVGVGAIVPMVGYKLLYRRGSRLLYELIYRTSEHTLRVLTKAVLAVGLACLAYPVVFRPAVRLPAVGFFLVMLVPYVAYKGLTALDECEECPEQSEFPNCSGMDLND
;
A
#
# COMPACT_ATOMS: atom_id res chain seq x y z
N MET A 1 40.02 8.46 1.76
CA MET A 1 39.36 7.44 0.91
C MET A 1 38.69 6.35 1.75
N VAL A 2 39.36 5.75 2.74
CA VAL A 2 38.75 4.76 3.65
C VAL A 2 37.53 5.33 4.42
N ASP A 3 37.61 6.58 4.86
CA ASP A 3 36.54 7.28 5.59
C ASP A 3 35.30 7.61 4.72
N LEU A 4 35.49 7.82 3.42
CA LEU A 4 34.39 8.05 2.48
C LEU A 4 33.68 6.73 2.13
N ILE A 5 34.45 5.64 1.98
CA ILE A 5 33.89 4.31 1.74
C ILE A 5 33.13 3.81 2.98
N GLY A 6 33.64 4.05 4.19
CA GLY A 6 32.93 3.74 5.43
C GLY A 6 31.64 4.55 5.61
N ARG A 7 31.64 5.84 5.26
CA ARG A 7 30.43 6.68 5.28
C ARG A 7 29.41 6.30 4.20
N ILE A 8 29.86 5.91 3.01
CA ILE A 8 28.98 5.42 1.94
C ILE A 8 28.42 4.05 2.32
N ALA A 9 29.22 3.15 2.90
CA ALA A 9 28.75 1.85 3.39
C ALA A 9 27.74 2.00 4.53
N GLY A 10 27.99 2.87 5.52
CA GLY A 10 27.03 3.17 6.58
C GLY A 10 25.75 3.84 6.06
N ALA A 11 25.86 4.78 5.11
CA ALA A 11 24.68 5.37 4.47
C ALA A 11 23.90 4.38 3.59
N LEU A 12 24.54 3.33 3.06
CA LEU A 12 23.88 2.26 2.33
C LEU A 12 23.22 1.25 3.29
N ASP A 13 23.86 0.92 4.42
CA ASP A 13 23.26 0.12 5.50
C ASP A 13 22.03 0.82 6.10
N ASP A 14 22.09 2.14 6.27
CA ASP A 14 20.93 2.93 6.71
C ASP A 14 19.81 2.88 5.66
N VAL A 15 20.09 3.11 4.37
CA VAL A 15 19.06 3.08 3.31
C VAL A 15 18.47 1.67 3.11
N ASP A 16 19.23 0.61 3.39
CA ASP A 16 18.79 -0.78 3.28
C ASP A 16 17.76 -1.19 4.35
N ARG A 17 17.71 -0.52 5.51
CA ARG A 17 16.68 -0.78 6.55
C ARG A 17 15.35 -0.07 6.28
N PHE A 18 15.33 1.06 5.57
CA PHE A 18 14.11 1.88 5.35
C PHE A 18 13.49 1.71 3.96
N VAL A 19 13.62 0.55 3.32
CA VAL A 19 13.20 0.42 1.91
C VAL A 19 11.73 0.80 1.72
N LEU A 20 10.87 0.58 2.73
CA LEU A 20 9.44 0.94 2.66
C LEU A 20 8.76 1.32 4.01
N ALA A 21 9.43 1.19 5.15
CA ALA A 21 8.87 1.49 6.47
C ALA A 21 9.15 2.93 6.90
N HIS A 22 8.14 3.62 7.42
CA HIS A 22 8.27 5.00 7.89
C HIS A 22 8.70 5.10 9.36
N HIS A 23 8.32 4.12 10.20
CA HIS A 23 8.69 3.99 11.61
C HIS A 23 9.02 2.52 11.93
N PRO A 24 10.20 2.02 11.54
CA PRO A 24 10.53 0.61 11.67
C PRO A 24 10.78 0.20 13.14
N SER A 25 11.54 0.99 13.91
CA SER A 25 11.94 0.69 15.30
C SER A 25 10.89 0.98 16.39
N CYS A 26 9.67 1.37 16.03
CA CYS A 26 8.66 1.78 17.00
C CYS A 26 7.79 0.60 17.43
N GLU A 27 7.80 0.22 18.72
CA GLU A 27 6.88 -0.80 19.27
C GLU A 27 5.41 -0.42 19.05
N TYR A 28 5.09 0.88 19.05
CA TYR A 28 3.74 1.36 18.77
C TYR A 28 3.31 1.16 17.30
N TYR A 29 4.27 1.05 16.36
CA TYR A 29 4.03 0.89 14.91
C TYR A 29 4.34 -0.52 14.39
N ASP A 30 4.78 -1.43 15.27
CA ASP A 30 5.25 -2.79 14.96
C ASP A 30 4.25 -3.62 14.13
N HIS A 31 2.96 -3.39 14.36
CA HIS A 31 1.85 -4.12 13.77
C HIS A 31 1.61 -3.76 12.29
N HIS A 32 2.33 -2.75 11.78
CA HIS A 32 2.33 -2.30 10.38
C HIS A 32 3.57 -2.71 9.60
N THR A 33 4.59 -3.20 10.30
CA THR A 33 5.80 -3.76 9.72
C THR A 33 5.83 -5.28 9.92
N PHE A 34 6.80 -5.94 9.31
CA PHE A 34 7.20 -7.30 9.63
C PHE A 34 8.67 -7.47 9.24
N GLU A 35 9.36 -8.39 9.91
CA GLU A 35 10.76 -8.67 9.62
C GLU A 35 10.90 -9.78 8.57
N LEU A 36 11.71 -9.54 7.54
CA LEU A 36 12.09 -10.55 6.56
C LEU A 36 13.61 -10.53 6.35
N ARG A 37 14.30 -11.55 6.87
CA ARG A 37 15.76 -11.70 6.79
C ARG A 37 16.53 -10.50 7.37
N GLY A 38 16.10 -9.99 8.53
CA GLY A 38 16.73 -8.83 9.18
C GLY A 38 16.33 -7.48 8.61
N LEU A 39 15.42 -7.43 7.63
CA LEU A 39 14.88 -6.19 7.07
C LEU A 39 13.47 -5.94 7.59
N GLU A 40 13.22 -4.76 8.15
CA GLU A 40 11.88 -4.34 8.57
C GLU A 40 11.12 -3.72 7.40
N LEU A 41 10.03 -4.37 6.99
CA LEU A 41 9.30 -4.02 5.78
C LEU A 41 7.90 -3.55 6.11
N CYS A 42 7.48 -2.44 5.51
CA CYS A 42 6.10 -2.01 5.58
C CYS A 42 5.19 -3.04 4.91
N MET A 43 4.30 -3.64 5.70
CA MET A 43 3.33 -4.63 5.24
C MET A 43 2.46 -4.08 4.09
N GLY A 44 2.13 -2.78 4.14
CA GLY A 44 1.46 -2.06 3.06
C GLY A 44 2.18 -2.19 1.73
N CYS A 45 3.35 -1.58 1.64
CA CYS A 45 4.09 -1.46 0.39
C CYS A 45 4.63 -2.81 -0.09
N PHE A 46 5.13 -3.64 0.82
CA PHE A 46 5.68 -4.95 0.48
C PHE A 46 4.61 -5.89 -0.08
N ILE A 47 3.34 -5.73 0.27
CA ILE A 47 2.27 -6.55 -0.31
C ILE A 47 1.74 -5.88 -1.58
N VAL A 48 1.41 -4.59 -1.50
CA VAL A 48 0.70 -3.90 -2.59
C VAL A 48 1.54 -3.82 -3.86
N TYR A 49 2.84 -3.53 -3.74
CA TYR A 49 3.70 -3.35 -4.92
C TYR A 49 3.93 -4.64 -5.70
N PRO A 50 4.46 -5.74 -5.10
CA PRO A 50 4.69 -6.96 -5.86
C PRO A 50 3.38 -7.63 -6.26
N VAL A 51 2.33 -7.63 -5.44
CA VAL A 51 1.03 -8.20 -5.85
C VAL A 51 0.42 -7.39 -7.00
N GLY A 52 0.50 -6.07 -6.97
CA GLY A 52 -0.01 -5.21 -8.04
C GLY A 52 0.76 -5.44 -9.34
N LEU A 53 2.09 -5.49 -9.27
CA LEU A 53 2.95 -5.80 -10.41
C LEU A 53 2.67 -7.19 -10.97
N ALA A 54 2.66 -8.22 -10.13
CA ALA A 54 2.37 -9.60 -10.53
C ALA A 54 0.99 -9.72 -11.17
N SER A 55 -0.02 -9.06 -10.60
CA SER A 55 -1.37 -9.04 -11.15
C SER A 55 -1.42 -8.39 -12.53
N LEU A 56 -0.73 -7.26 -12.72
CA LEU A 56 -0.65 -6.60 -14.02
C LEU A 56 0.12 -7.45 -15.03
N LEU A 57 1.20 -8.12 -14.64
CA LEU A 57 1.94 -9.06 -15.48
C LEU A 57 1.08 -10.24 -15.89
N VAL A 58 0.31 -10.83 -14.97
CA VAL A 58 -0.64 -11.92 -15.27
C VAL A 58 -1.70 -11.43 -16.25
N LEU A 59 -2.29 -10.26 -16.02
CA LEU A 59 -3.25 -9.68 -16.97
C LEU A 59 -2.63 -9.39 -18.35
N SER A 60 -1.37 -8.98 -18.38
CA SER A 60 -0.60 -8.75 -19.61
C SER A 60 -0.37 -10.04 -20.37
N LEU A 61 0.02 -11.12 -19.68
CA LEU A 61 0.18 -12.45 -20.28
C LEU A 61 -1.16 -12.96 -20.81
N LEU A 62 -2.23 -12.87 -20.01
CA LEU A 62 -3.56 -13.28 -20.41
C LEU A 62 -4.08 -12.48 -21.62
N HIS A 63 -3.78 -11.19 -21.71
CA HIS A 63 -4.11 -10.38 -22.89
C HIS A 63 -3.45 -10.92 -24.17
N LEU A 64 -2.21 -11.39 -24.07
CA LEU A 64 -1.42 -11.88 -25.19
C LEU A 64 -1.77 -13.33 -25.56
N THR A 65 -2.10 -14.19 -24.59
CA THR A 65 -2.29 -15.63 -24.80
C THR A 65 -3.75 -16.06 -24.87
N VAL A 66 -4.69 -15.26 -24.34
CA VAL A 66 -6.12 -15.59 -24.28
C VAL A 66 -6.94 -14.51 -25.00
N PRO A 67 -7.32 -14.72 -26.28
CA PRO A 67 -8.00 -13.70 -27.09
C PRO A 67 -9.29 -13.16 -26.47
N ALA A 68 -10.01 -13.99 -25.70
CA ALA A 68 -11.22 -13.59 -25.00
C ALA A 68 -10.99 -12.41 -24.02
N VAL A 69 -9.83 -12.34 -23.38
CA VAL A 69 -9.47 -11.24 -22.46
C VAL A 69 -9.31 -9.92 -23.21
N ALA A 70 -8.75 -9.98 -24.42
CA ALA A 70 -8.66 -8.83 -25.32
C ALA A 70 -10.03 -8.40 -25.89
N THR A 71 -11.08 -9.20 -25.79
CA THR A 71 -12.45 -8.79 -26.19
C THR A 71 -13.33 -8.34 -25.02
N LEU A 72 -12.90 -8.56 -23.76
CA LEU A 72 -13.67 -8.15 -22.60
C LEU A 72 -13.91 -6.63 -22.59
N PRO A 73 -15.14 -6.19 -22.22
CA PRO A 73 -15.47 -4.78 -22.14
C PRO A 73 -14.65 -4.12 -21.03
N VAL A 74 -14.23 -2.88 -21.26
CA VAL A 74 -13.48 -2.07 -20.29
C VAL A 74 -14.22 -1.96 -18.95
N LEU A 75 -15.56 -1.90 -19.00
CA LEU A 75 -16.42 -1.86 -17.82
C LEU A 75 -16.25 -3.07 -16.90
N ALA A 76 -15.93 -4.27 -17.43
CA ALA A 76 -15.68 -5.44 -16.60
C ALA A 76 -14.44 -5.25 -15.71
N PHE A 77 -13.36 -4.69 -16.26
CA PHE A 77 -12.15 -4.38 -15.51
C PHE A 77 -12.40 -3.30 -14.45
N TYR A 78 -13.20 -2.28 -14.79
CA TYR A 78 -13.59 -1.26 -13.81
C TYR A 78 -14.49 -1.82 -12.71
N ALA A 79 -15.44 -2.70 -13.03
CA ALA A 79 -16.31 -3.33 -12.04
C ALA A 79 -15.50 -4.16 -11.04
N VAL A 80 -14.55 -4.96 -11.52
CA VAL A 80 -13.65 -5.74 -10.65
C VAL A 80 -12.74 -4.81 -9.85
N GLY A 81 -12.12 -3.82 -10.49
CA GLY A 81 -11.21 -2.89 -9.83
C GLY A 81 -11.88 -2.08 -8.72
N VAL A 82 -13.01 -1.43 -9.03
CA VAL A 82 -13.80 -0.67 -8.05
C VAL A 82 -14.38 -1.60 -6.98
N GLY A 83 -14.91 -2.77 -7.36
CA GLY A 83 -15.46 -3.74 -6.42
C GLY A 83 -14.44 -4.28 -5.41
N ALA A 84 -13.17 -4.39 -5.79
CA ALA A 84 -12.09 -4.77 -4.89
C ALA A 84 -11.65 -3.63 -3.94
N ILE A 85 -11.74 -2.37 -4.39
CA ILE A 85 -11.27 -1.20 -3.64
C ILE A 85 -12.34 -0.63 -2.71
N VAL A 86 -13.59 -0.55 -3.17
CA VAL A 86 -14.70 0.13 -2.46
C VAL A 86 -14.96 -0.47 -1.07
N PRO A 87 -14.99 -1.78 -0.85
CA PRO A 87 -15.17 -2.34 0.49
C PRO A 87 -14.08 -1.84 1.45
N MET A 88 -12.84 -1.66 0.96
CA MET A 88 -11.68 -1.24 1.75
C MET A 88 -11.67 0.26 2.08
N VAL A 89 -12.09 1.09 1.13
CA VAL A 89 -12.18 2.53 1.36
C VAL A 89 -13.47 2.87 2.12
N GLY A 90 -14.56 2.19 1.78
CA GLY A 90 -15.88 2.32 2.37
C GLY A 90 -15.92 1.94 3.84
N TYR A 91 -15.27 0.84 4.26
CA TYR A 91 -15.21 0.51 5.68
C TYR A 91 -14.50 1.61 6.47
N LYS A 92 -13.38 2.18 5.98
CA LYS A 92 -12.69 3.27 6.69
C LYS A 92 -13.51 4.56 6.75
N LEU A 93 -14.17 4.93 5.65
CA LEU A 93 -14.96 6.18 5.56
C LEU A 93 -16.26 6.15 6.36
N LEU A 94 -17.03 5.06 6.28
CA LEU A 94 -18.27 4.88 7.06
C LEU A 94 -17.98 4.89 8.56
N TYR A 95 -16.77 4.46 8.93
CA TYR A 95 -16.39 4.19 10.30
C TYR A 95 -15.87 5.40 11.08
N ARG A 96 -15.22 6.37 10.39
CA ARG A 96 -14.81 7.67 10.99
C ARG A 96 -16.01 8.46 11.57
N ARG A 97 -17.24 8.06 11.24
CA ARG A 97 -18.48 8.78 11.57
C ARG A 97 -19.31 8.18 12.72
N GLY A 98 -18.98 7.03 13.32
CA GLY A 98 -19.92 6.51 14.35
C GLY A 98 -19.62 5.30 15.24
N SER A 99 -18.51 4.54 15.13
CA SER A 99 -18.43 3.33 15.97
C SER A 99 -17.04 2.85 16.36
N ARG A 100 -16.16 3.71 16.93
CA ARG A 100 -14.75 3.46 17.39
C ARG A 100 -14.47 2.09 18.08
N LEU A 101 -15.50 1.45 18.62
CA LEU A 101 -15.48 0.10 19.22
C LEU A 101 -15.45 -1.07 18.23
N LEU A 102 -16.12 -0.99 17.06
CA LEU A 102 -16.23 -2.12 16.11
C LEU A 102 -14.98 -2.34 15.24
N TYR A 103 -14.24 -1.28 14.89
CA TYR A 103 -12.91 -1.32 14.26
C TYR A 103 -11.86 -1.69 15.26
N GLU A 104 -11.90 -1.16 16.49
CA GLU A 104 -11.02 -1.74 17.51
C GLU A 104 -11.29 -3.23 17.60
N LEU A 105 -12.54 -3.69 17.69
CA LEU A 105 -12.80 -5.13 17.70
C LEU A 105 -12.29 -5.81 16.42
N ILE A 106 -12.73 -5.44 15.22
CA ILE A 106 -12.45 -6.15 13.95
C ILE A 106 -10.99 -5.96 13.49
N TYR A 107 -10.41 -4.78 13.63
CA TYR A 107 -9.03 -4.48 13.21
C TYR A 107 -8.00 -5.00 14.23
N ARG A 108 -8.31 -4.95 15.53
CA ARG A 108 -7.45 -5.53 16.60
C ARG A 108 -7.58 -7.05 16.66
N THR A 109 -8.74 -7.64 16.32
CA THR A 109 -8.90 -9.11 16.14
C THR A 109 -8.61 -9.60 14.73
N SER A 110 -8.37 -8.71 13.77
CA SER A 110 -7.96 -9.07 12.42
C SER A 110 -6.57 -9.70 12.50
N GLU A 111 -6.54 -11.02 12.36
CA GLU A 111 -5.31 -11.78 12.19
C GLU A 111 -4.47 -11.16 11.06
N HIS A 112 -3.14 -11.25 11.17
CA HIS A 112 -2.19 -10.78 10.14
C HIS A 112 -2.63 -11.17 8.71
N THR A 113 -3.21 -12.36 8.55
CA THR A 113 -3.77 -12.88 7.29
C THR A 113 -4.80 -11.95 6.65
N LEU A 114 -5.75 -11.40 7.41
CA LEU A 114 -6.79 -10.51 6.86
C LEU A 114 -6.21 -9.17 6.40
N ARG A 115 -5.22 -8.64 7.11
CA ARG A 115 -4.49 -7.42 6.70
C ARG A 115 -3.71 -7.64 5.40
N VAL A 116 -3.07 -8.80 5.28
CA VAL A 116 -2.37 -9.21 4.05
C VAL A 116 -3.35 -9.37 2.90
N LEU A 117 -4.43 -10.12 3.09
CA LEU A 117 -5.44 -10.40 2.08
C LEU A 117 -6.08 -9.12 1.55
N THR A 118 -6.44 -8.20 2.44
CA THR A 118 -7.04 -6.92 2.03
C THR A 118 -6.05 -6.10 1.20
N LYS A 119 -4.79 -5.96 1.60
CA LYS A 119 -3.77 -5.28 0.79
C LYS A 119 -3.54 -5.95 -0.57
N ALA A 120 -3.57 -7.29 -0.62
CA ALA A 120 -3.45 -8.03 -1.87
C ALA A 120 -4.64 -7.80 -2.81
N VAL A 121 -5.88 -7.85 -2.30
CA VAL A 121 -7.09 -7.58 -3.09
C VAL A 121 -7.13 -6.14 -3.59
N LEU A 122 -6.69 -5.16 -2.78
CA LEU A 122 -6.50 -3.77 -3.21
C LEU A 122 -5.55 -3.68 -4.42
N ALA A 123 -4.41 -4.36 -4.34
CA ALA A 123 -3.41 -4.35 -5.39
C ALA A 123 -3.90 -5.00 -6.69
N VAL A 124 -4.63 -6.11 -6.60
CA VAL A 124 -5.32 -6.73 -7.75
C VAL A 124 -6.32 -5.75 -8.36
N GLY A 125 -7.11 -5.08 -7.52
CA GLY A 125 -8.08 -4.07 -7.96
C GLY A 125 -7.42 -2.92 -8.73
N LEU A 126 -6.31 -2.40 -8.22
CA LEU A 126 -5.51 -1.36 -8.88
C LEU A 126 -4.94 -1.84 -10.22
N ALA A 127 -4.48 -3.09 -10.30
CA ALA A 127 -4.00 -3.67 -11.56
C ALA A 127 -5.14 -3.77 -12.61
N CYS A 128 -6.35 -4.17 -12.19
CA CYS A 128 -7.53 -4.17 -13.07
C CYS A 128 -7.88 -2.75 -13.56
N LEU A 129 -7.76 -1.72 -12.71
CA LEU A 129 -7.97 -0.33 -13.15
C LEU A 129 -6.88 0.18 -14.09
N ALA A 130 -5.63 -0.27 -13.90
CA ALA A 130 -4.50 0.10 -14.76
C ALA A 130 -4.54 -0.61 -16.13
N TYR A 131 -5.16 -1.78 -16.23
CA TYR A 131 -5.17 -2.58 -17.45
C TYR A 131 -5.67 -1.81 -18.70
N PRO A 132 -6.83 -1.10 -18.67
CA PRO A 132 -7.28 -0.31 -19.82
C PRO A 132 -6.33 0.82 -20.22
N VAL A 133 -5.59 1.39 -19.26
CA VAL A 133 -4.57 2.42 -19.54
C VAL A 133 -3.47 1.85 -20.43
N VAL A 134 -3.01 0.64 -20.11
CA VAL A 134 -1.92 -0.02 -20.83
C VAL A 134 -2.41 -0.54 -22.20
N PHE A 135 -3.47 -1.35 -22.21
CA PHE A 135 -3.83 -2.19 -23.35
C PHE A 135 -4.97 -1.67 -24.24
N ARG A 136 -5.66 -0.57 -23.88
CA ARG A 136 -6.82 -0.06 -24.64
C ARG A 136 -6.57 1.34 -25.22
N PRO A 137 -5.88 1.48 -26.36
CA PRO A 137 -5.51 2.78 -26.91
C PRO A 137 -6.72 3.68 -27.20
N ALA A 138 -7.82 3.10 -27.68
CA ALA A 138 -9.04 3.85 -28.03
C ALA A 138 -9.69 4.58 -26.84
N VAL A 139 -9.48 4.11 -25.61
CA VAL A 139 -10.04 4.70 -24.39
C VAL A 139 -8.95 5.09 -23.37
N ARG A 140 -7.70 5.19 -23.80
CA ARG A 140 -6.56 5.38 -22.89
C ARG A 140 -6.67 6.69 -22.10
N LEU A 141 -7.00 7.80 -22.76
CA LEU A 141 -7.18 9.10 -22.09
C LEU A 141 -8.27 9.08 -21.02
N PRO A 142 -9.52 8.65 -21.30
CA PRO A 142 -10.53 8.55 -20.24
C PRO A 142 -10.17 7.51 -19.17
N ALA A 143 -9.45 6.42 -19.53
CA ALA A 143 -8.96 5.45 -18.55
C ALA A 143 -7.91 6.04 -17.59
N VAL A 144 -6.96 6.83 -18.10
CA VAL A 144 -5.98 7.57 -17.28
C VAL A 144 -6.72 8.55 -16.37
N GLY A 145 -7.68 9.31 -16.90
CA GLY A 145 -8.49 10.23 -16.11
C GLY A 145 -9.20 9.50 -14.96
N PHE A 146 -9.88 8.39 -15.24
CA PHE A 146 -10.56 7.60 -14.22
C PHE A 146 -9.60 7.01 -13.19
N PHE A 147 -8.48 6.45 -13.62
CA PHE A 147 -7.45 5.90 -12.74
C PHE A 147 -6.90 6.97 -11.78
N LEU A 148 -6.59 8.16 -12.29
CA LEU A 148 -6.09 9.28 -11.48
C LEU A 148 -7.16 9.82 -10.52
N VAL A 149 -8.42 9.92 -10.96
CA VAL A 149 -9.54 10.33 -10.10
C VAL A 149 -9.74 9.38 -8.92
N MET A 150 -9.42 8.09 -9.07
CA MET A 150 -9.46 7.14 -7.95
C MET A 150 -8.18 7.15 -7.12
N LEU A 151 -7.01 7.17 -7.78
CA LEU A 151 -5.72 7.08 -7.11
C LEU A 151 -5.37 8.33 -6.30
N VAL A 152 -5.56 9.53 -6.88
CA VAL A 152 -5.13 10.79 -6.24
C VAL A 152 -5.84 11.03 -4.91
N PRO A 153 -7.18 10.92 -4.79
CA PRO A 153 -7.85 11.08 -3.51
C PRO A 153 -7.43 10.03 -2.49
N TYR A 154 -7.20 8.78 -2.93
CA TYR A 154 -6.75 7.71 -2.03
C TYR A 154 -5.36 7.99 -1.47
N VAL A 155 -4.40 8.35 -2.33
CA VAL A 155 -3.03 8.70 -1.93
C VAL A 155 -3.03 9.95 -1.06
N ALA A 156 -3.79 10.97 -1.43
CA ALA A 156 -3.94 12.19 -0.64
C ALA A 156 -4.53 11.88 0.75
N TYR A 157 -5.61 11.11 0.82
CA TYR A 157 -6.19 10.67 2.09
C TYR A 157 -5.16 9.92 2.94
N LYS A 158 -4.47 8.92 2.37
CA LYS A 158 -3.46 8.14 3.08
C LYS A 158 -2.25 8.96 3.54
N GLY A 159 -1.85 9.98 2.78
CA GLY A 159 -0.80 10.91 3.17
C GLY A 159 -1.25 11.87 4.28
N LEU A 160 -2.47 12.39 4.19
CA LEU A 160 -3.04 13.28 5.21
C LEU A 160 -3.29 12.56 6.55
N THR A 161 -3.59 11.26 6.51
CA THR A 161 -3.80 10.44 7.71
C THR A 161 -2.59 9.56 8.04
N ALA A 162 -1.39 9.91 7.57
CA ALA A 162 -0.20 9.09 7.80
C ALA A 162 0.22 9.10 9.28
N LEU A 163 -0.05 10.20 9.98
CA LEU A 163 0.34 10.44 11.37
C LEU A 163 -0.82 10.26 12.37
N ASP A 164 -2.03 9.90 11.91
CA ASP A 164 -3.20 9.71 12.81
C ASP A 164 -2.91 8.71 13.94
N GLU A 165 -2.11 7.66 13.65
CA GLU A 165 -1.69 6.67 14.66
C GLU A 165 -0.67 7.28 15.64
N CYS A 166 0.20 8.18 15.17
CA CYS A 166 1.15 8.89 16.02
C CYS A 166 0.46 9.88 16.98
N GLU A 167 -0.77 10.34 16.69
CA GLU A 167 -1.52 11.22 17.59
C GLU A 167 -1.90 10.54 18.92
N GLU A 168 -1.95 9.20 18.93
CA GLU A 168 -2.26 8.40 20.11
C GLU A 168 -0.99 7.81 20.76
N CYS A 169 0.19 8.08 20.19
CA CYS A 169 1.46 7.54 20.67
C CYS A 169 1.94 8.25 21.95
N PRO A 170 2.42 7.52 22.98
CA PRO A 170 3.00 8.12 24.19
C PRO A 170 4.17 9.08 23.91
N GLU A 171 4.94 8.82 22.85
CA GLU A 171 6.09 9.62 22.42
C GLU A 171 5.73 10.71 21.40
N GLN A 172 4.43 10.99 21.18
CA GLN A 172 3.99 12.00 20.20
C GLN A 172 4.68 13.36 20.40
N SER A 173 4.87 13.79 21.65
CA SER A 173 5.52 15.07 21.97
C SER A 173 6.98 15.15 21.55
N GLU A 174 7.61 14.01 21.30
CA GLU A 174 9.02 13.92 20.91
C GLU A 174 9.18 13.87 19.39
N PHE A 175 8.10 13.68 18.62
CA PHE A 175 8.14 13.68 17.16
C PHE A 175 8.74 15.01 16.62
N PRO A 176 9.72 14.97 15.69
CA PRO A 176 10.19 13.82 14.91
C PRO A 176 11.38 13.03 15.51
N ASN A 177 11.77 13.27 16.77
CA ASN A 177 12.93 12.65 17.43
C ASN A 177 12.55 11.48 18.36
N CYS A 178 11.43 10.81 18.13
CA CYS A 178 10.99 9.66 18.93
C CYS A 178 11.77 8.38 18.60
N SER A 179 11.60 7.34 19.41
CA SER A 179 12.24 6.02 19.23
C SER A 179 12.02 5.44 17.83
N GLY A 180 10.83 5.63 17.26
CA GLY A 180 10.48 5.18 15.91
C GLY A 180 11.22 5.86 14.75
N MET A 181 12.00 6.90 15.05
CA MET A 181 12.88 7.61 14.11
C MET A 181 14.36 7.48 14.50
N ASP A 182 14.67 6.81 15.62
CA ASP A 182 16.03 6.52 16.02
C ASP A 182 16.59 5.40 15.14
N LEU A 183 17.78 5.64 14.59
CA LEU A 183 18.46 4.76 13.64
C LEU A 183 19.50 3.87 14.33
N ASN A 184 19.71 4.05 15.63
CA ASN A 184 20.86 3.49 16.35
C ASN A 184 20.61 2.09 16.98
N ASP A 185 19.48 1.45 16.70
CA ASP A 185 19.12 0.11 17.21
C ASP A 185 19.38 -1.02 16.19
#